data_AF-G6G0H1-F1
#
_entry.id   AF-G6G0H1-F1
#
_cell.length_a   1.000
_cell.length_b   1.000
_cell.length_c   1.000
_cell.angle_alpha   90.00
_cell.angle_beta   90.00
_cell.angle_gamma   90.00
#
_symmetry.space_group_name_H-M   'P 1'
#
loop_
_entity.id
_entity.type
_entity.pdbx_description
1 polymer ?
#
loop_
_entity_poly.entity_id
_entity_poly.type
_entity_poly.pdbx_seq_one_letter_code
_entity_poly.pdbx_strand_id
1 'polypeptide(L)'
;MFEVKIVNSTAIRLVAFRDDVLRVVFRSGSAYDYSGVSREVFEQLCSAESVGTQFQSIRNAYQFNRLEPSRVQNFLMAVLEASQGDRLMVTDV
;
A
#
# COMPACT_ATOMS: atom_id res chain seq x y z
N MET A 1 -6.44 -6.96 9.21
CA MET A 1 -7.05 -5.78 8.55
C MET A 1 -5.90 -4.91 8.04
N PHE A 2 -6.02 -4.31 6.87
CA PHE A 2 -5.01 -3.42 6.31
C PHE A 2 -5.07 -2.05 6.98
N GLU A 3 -3.93 -1.60 7.50
CA GLU A 3 -3.68 -0.22 7.86
C GLU A 3 -3.31 0.56 6.60
N VAL A 4 -4.07 1.61 6.25
CA VAL A 4 -3.91 2.31 4.96
C VAL A 4 -3.37 3.72 5.17
N LYS A 5 -2.39 4.10 4.34
CA LYS A 5 -1.85 5.46 4.29
C LYS A 5 -1.84 5.99 2.86
N ILE A 6 -2.54 7.11 2.66
CA ILE A 6 -2.38 7.93 1.45
C ILE A 6 -1.05 8.69 1.58
N VAL A 7 -0.22 8.60 0.55
CA VAL A 7 1.14 9.17 0.55
C VAL A 7 1.27 10.27 -0.49
N ASN A 8 2.11 11.26 -0.20
CA ASN A 8 2.41 12.32 -1.16
C ASN A 8 3.46 11.83 -2.16
N SER A 9 3.01 11.24 -3.27
CA SER A 9 3.87 10.76 -4.35
C SER A 9 3.22 10.99 -5.72
N THR A 10 4.06 11.22 -6.73
CA THR A 10 3.65 11.34 -8.14
C THR A 10 3.33 10.00 -8.78
N ALA A 11 3.84 8.89 -8.23
CA ALA A 11 3.66 7.54 -8.78
C ALA A 11 2.79 6.65 -7.88
N ILE A 12 2.94 6.77 -6.55
CA ILE A 12 2.22 5.95 -5.58
C ILE A 12 1.00 6.72 -5.09
N ARG A 13 -0.17 6.07 -5.10
CA ARG A 13 -1.42 6.64 -4.61
C ARG A 13 -1.55 6.42 -3.11
N LEU A 14 -1.36 5.18 -2.67
CA LEU A 14 -1.44 4.78 -1.28
C LEU A 14 -0.61 3.51 -1.05
N VAL A 15 -0.33 3.28 0.22
CA VAL A 15 0.27 2.05 0.72
C VAL A 15 -0.60 1.49 1.83
N ALA A 16 -0.59 0.17 1.98
CA ALA A 16 -1.34 -0.50 3.02
C ALA A 16 -0.56 -1.67 3.61
N PHE A 17 -0.69 -1.90 4.91
CA PHE A 17 0.06 -2.91 5.62
C PHE A 17 -0.83 -3.85 6.43
N ARG A 18 -0.57 -5.15 6.34
CA ARG A 18 -1.21 -6.21 7.13
C ARG A 18 -0.29 -7.43 7.18
N ASP A 19 -0.03 -7.96 8.39
CA ASP A 19 0.61 -9.27 8.60
C ASP A 19 1.83 -9.50 7.69
N ASP A 20 2.79 -8.57 7.74
CA ASP A 20 4.03 -8.55 6.96
C ASP A 20 3.86 -8.42 5.43
N VAL A 21 2.66 -8.06 4.98
CA VAL A 21 2.37 -7.73 3.58
C VAL A 21 2.20 -6.23 3.42
N LEU A 22 3.04 -5.64 2.58
CA LEU A 22 2.91 -4.28 2.09
C LEU A 22 2.23 -4.26 0.72
N ARG A 23 1.01 -3.76 0.67
CA ARG A 23 0.31 -3.47 -0.58
C ARG A 23 0.64 -2.06 -1.06
N VAL A 24 1.08 -1.93 -2.31
CA VAL A 24 1.36 -0.64 -2.93
C VAL A 24 0.44 -0.44 -4.13
N VAL A 25 -0.38 0.61 -4.08
CA VAL A 25 -1.27 0.98 -5.18
C VAL A 25 -0.71 2.20 -5.89
N PHE A 26 -0.43 2.04 -7.18
CA PHE A 26 0.10 3.10 -8.02
C PHE A 26 -1.02 3.96 -8.59
N ARG A 27 -0.69 5.21 -8.95
CA ARG A 27 -1.63 6.13 -9.60
C ARG A 27 -2.10 5.64 -10.97
N SER A 28 -1.30 4.80 -11.64
CA SER A 28 -1.65 4.12 -12.89
C SER A 28 -2.73 3.05 -12.73
N GLY A 29 -3.08 2.65 -11.50
CA GLY A 29 -4.07 1.62 -11.21
C GLY A 29 -3.48 0.22 -11.01
N SER A 30 -2.19 0.01 -11.31
CA SER A 30 -1.50 -1.23 -10.93
C SER A 30 -1.31 -1.30 -9.41
N ALA A 31 -1.39 -2.50 -8.84
CA ALA A 31 -1.04 -2.73 -7.45
C ALA A 31 -0.27 -4.04 -7.26
N TYR A 32 0.52 -4.09 -6.20
CA TYR A 32 1.41 -5.20 -5.87
C TYR A 32 1.40 -5.44 -4.37
N ASP A 33 1.48 -6.71 -3.99
CA ASP A 33 1.68 -7.15 -2.61
C ASP A 33 3.14 -7.60 -2.45
N TYR A 34 3.86 -6.94 -1.56
CA TYR A 34 5.23 -7.27 -1.16
C TYR A 34 5.21 -8.05 0.15
N SER A 35 5.76 -9.25 0.15
CA SER A 35 5.72 -10.16 1.31
C SER A 35 6.97 -10.06 2.18
N GLY A 36 6.81 -10.30 3.48
CA GLY A 36 7.91 -10.30 4.46
C GLY A 36 8.41 -8.90 4.83
N VAL A 37 7.63 -7.87 4.51
CA VAL A 37 7.97 -6.47 4.83
C VAL A 37 7.69 -6.24 6.30
N SER A 38 8.65 -5.74 7.07
CA SER A 38 8.42 -5.42 8.48
C SER A 38 7.56 -4.17 8.65
N ARG A 39 6.89 -4.06 9.82
CA ARG A 39 6.16 -2.86 10.21
C ARG A 39 7.03 -1.60 10.18
N GLU A 40 8.29 -1.71 10.61
CA GLU A 40 9.23 -0.59 10.59
C GLU A 40 9.46 -0.06 9.16
N VAL A 41 9.60 -0.95 8.18
CA VAL A 41 9.78 -0.56 6.77
C VAL A 41 8.54 0.14 6.22
N PHE A 42 7.35 -0.31 6.62
CA PHE A 42 6.09 0.37 6.28
C PHE A 42 6.02 1.78 6.88
N GLU A 43 6.38 1.94 8.16
CA GLU A 43 6.37 3.23 8.85
C GLU A 43 7.39 4.20 8.23
N GLN A 44 8.61 3.72 7.95
CA GLN A 44 9.64 4.47 7.24
C GLN A 44 9.19 4.93 5.85
N LEU A 45 8.49 4.07 5.10
CA LEU A 45 7.92 4.44 3.80
C LEU A 45 6.85 5.53 3.93
N CYS A 46 6.02 5.44 4.97
CA CYS A 46 4.97 6.43 5.24
C CYS A 46 5.53 7.80 5.66
N SER A 47 6.68 7.84 6.34
CA SER A 47 7.34 9.06 6.80
C SER A 47 8.45 9.56 5.89
N ALA A 48 8.75 8.87 4.79
CA ALA A 48 9.85 9.21 3.89
C ALA A 48 9.63 10.57 3.21
N GLU A 49 10.67 11.40 3.19
CA GLU A 49 10.67 12.68 2.45
C GLU A 49 10.46 12.45 0.95
N SER A 50 11.08 11.39 0.41
CA SER A 50 10.84 10.90 -0.95
C SER A 50 10.34 9.46 -0.91
N VAL A 51 9.01 9.31 -0.91
CA VAL A 51 8.31 8.02 -0.93
C VAL A 51 8.78 7.15 -2.10
N GLY A 52 9.00 7.75 -3.28
CA GLY A 52 9.47 7.02 -4.45
C GLY A 52 10.87 6.44 -4.28
N THR A 53 11.79 7.21 -3.69
CA THR A 53 13.15 6.75 -3.40
C THR A 53 13.14 5.63 -2.37
N GLN A 54 12.39 5.79 -1.28
CA GLN A 54 12.29 4.76 -0.25
C GLN A 54 11.66 3.46 -0.78
N PHE A 55 10.62 3.60 -1.61
CA PHE A 55 9.98 2.46 -2.26
C PHE A 55 10.92 1.69 -3.19
N GLN A 56 11.88 2.35 -3.83
CA GLN A 56 12.84 1.68 -4.71
C GLN A 56 13.67 0.63 -3.96
N SER A 57 14.05 0.91 -2.70
CA SER A 57 14.75 -0.04 -1.83
C SER A 57 13.88 -1.26 -1.53
N ILE A 58 12.59 -1.04 -1.25
CA ILE A 58 11.62 -2.13 -0.98
C ILE A 58 11.43 -2.98 -2.23
N ARG A 59 11.25 -2.35 -3.39
CA ARG A 59 11.02 -3.05 -4.66
C ARG A 59 12.13 -4.05 -5.01
N ASN A 60 13.37 -3.72 -4.64
CA ASN A 60 14.53 -4.57 -4.93
C ASN A 60 14.80 -5.63 -3.84
N ALA A 61 14.27 -5.43 -2.62
CA ALA A 61 14.58 -6.28 -1.47
C ALA A 61 13.52 -7.36 -1.20
N TYR A 62 12.26 -7.15 -1.61
CA TYR A 62 11.15 -8.03 -1.24
C TYR A 62 10.51 -8.71 -2.44
N GLN A 63 10.12 -9.97 -2.26
CA GLN A 63 9.31 -10.69 -3.24
C GLN A 63 7.93 -10.04 -3.36
N PHE A 64 7.40 -9.99 -4.58
CA PHE A 64 6.11 -9.37 -4.83
C PHE A 64 5.27 -10.14 -5.82
N ASN A 65 3.96 -10.00 -5.66
CA ASN A 65 2.97 -10.46 -6.62
C ASN A 65 2.16 -9.27 -7.13
N ARG A 66 1.96 -9.20 -8.45
CA ARG A 66 1.01 -8.25 -9.03
C ARG A 66 -0.41 -8.69 -8.70
N LEU A 67 -1.26 -7.71 -8.36
CA LEU A 67 -2.67 -7.96 -8.12
C LEU A 67 -3.47 -7.85 -9.42
N GLU A 68 -4.46 -8.71 -9.53
CA GLU A 68 -5.47 -8.65 -10.59
C GLU A 68 -6.30 -7.36 -10.48
N PRO A 69 -6.69 -6.74 -11.61
CA PRO A 69 -7.41 -5.48 -11.62
C PRO A 69 -8.67 -5.47 -10.74
N SER A 70 -9.44 -6.56 -10.73
CA SER A 70 -10.66 -6.70 -9.91
C SER A 70 -10.35 -6.62 -8.41
N ARG A 71 -9.27 -7.25 -7.95
CA ARG A 71 -8.85 -7.16 -6.54
C ARG A 71 -8.43 -5.74 -6.17
N VAL A 72 -7.74 -5.05 -7.06
CA VAL A 72 -7.36 -3.64 -6.84
C VAL A 72 -8.61 -2.77 -6.73
N GLN A 73 -9.58 -2.95 -7.62
CA GLN A 73 -10.83 -2.21 -7.61
C GLN A 73 -11.62 -2.45 -6.31
N ASN A 74 -11.82 -3.72 -5.93
CA ASN A 74 -12.53 -4.06 -4.70
C ASN A 74 -11.85 -3.43 -3.48
N PHE A 75 -10.51 -3.52 -3.41
CA PHE A 75 -9.75 -2.93 -2.32
C PHE A 75 -9.91 -1.40 -2.26
N LEU A 76 -9.84 -0.72 -3.40
CA LEU A 76 -10.03 0.73 -3.45
C LEU A 76 -11.45 1.15 -3.07
N MET A 77 -12.48 0.39 -3.46
CA MET A 77 -13.85 0.65 -3.03
C MET A 77 -13.98 0.54 -1.51
N ALA A 78 -13.40 -0.52 -0.91
CA ALA A 78 -13.41 -0.69 0.53
C ALA A 78 -12.63 0.42 1.27
N VAL A 79 -11.53 0.93 0.69
CA VAL A 79 -10.81 2.10 1.22
C VAL A 79 -11.68 3.36 1.20
N LEU A 80 -12.41 3.61 0.11
CA LEU A 80 -13.29 4.77 -0.02
C LEU A 80 -14.45 4.72 0.98
N GLU A 81 -15.06 3.55 1.17
CA GLU A 81 -16.12 3.35 2.16
C GLU A 81 -15.60 3.59 3.59
N ALA A 82 -14.41 3.08 3.92
CA ALA A 82 -13.78 3.28 5.23
C ALA A 82 -13.35 4.74 5.49
N SER A 83 -13.11 5.53 4.44
CA SER A 83 -12.67 6.93 4.54
C SER A 83 -13.72 7.90 5.06
N GLN A 84 -14.96 7.43 5.25
CA GLN A 84 -16.00 8.19 5.94
C GLN A 84 -15.88 8.12 7.48
N GLY A 85 -14.84 7.47 8.04
CA GLY A 85 -14.53 7.40 9.47
C GLY A 85 -13.09 7.82 9.83
N ASP A 86 -12.83 8.07 11.13
CA ASP A 86 -11.57 8.66 11.66
C ASP A 86 -10.28 7.83 11.47
N ARG A 87 -10.37 6.54 11.12
CA ARG A 87 -9.20 5.66 10.93
C ARG A 87 -9.43 4.66 9.80
N LEU A 88 -8.57 4.70 8.78
CA LEU A 88 -8.64 3.83 7.60
C LEU A 88 -8.11 2.43 7.92
N MET A 89 -9.00 1.53 8.32
CA MET A 89 -8.73 0.10 8.38
C MET A 89 -9.63 -0.65 7.40
N VAL A 90 -9.04 -1.50 6.55
CA VAL A 90 -9.75 -2.14 5.43
C VAL A 90 -9.56 -3.65 5.43
N THR A 91 -10.61 -4.43 5.22
CA THR A 91 -10.49 -5.89 5.00
C THR A 91 -9.91 -6.18 3.62
N ASP A 92 -9.15 -7.26 3.51
CA ASP A 92 -8.78 -7.77 2.19
C ASP A 92 -10.02 -8.42 1.58
N VAL A 93 -10.43 -7.91 0.43
CA VAL A 93 -11.64 -8.30 -0.32
C VAL A 93 -11.29 -9.12 -1.55
#